data_AF-A0AAV0H090-F1
#
_entry.id   AF-A0AAV0H090-F1
#
_cell.length_a   1.000
_cell.length_b   1.000
_cell.length_c   1.000
_cell.angle_alpha   90.00
_cell.angle_beta   90.00
_cell.angle_gamma   90.00
#
_symmetry.space_group_name_H-M   'P 1'
#
loop_
_entity.id
_entity.type
_entity.pdbx_description
1 polymer ?
#
loop_
_entity_poly.entity_id
_entity_poly.type
_entity_poly.pdbx_seq_one_letter_code
_entity_poly.pdbx_strand_id
1 'polypeptide(L)'
;MNIKTFVDTQLKVTQDIDKLLSILRGTAVSVVIFSKNFANSSWCLEEVATIAEITQKFGHKTLPVFFRVDWTTVAGDDDHSPAPNEENIRCLLGNQNDISF
;
A
#
# COMPACT_ATOMS: atom_id res chain seq x y z
N MET A 1 -5.06 25.10 -4.92
CA MET A 1 -4.20 24.00 -4.41
C MET A 1 -4.03 23.00 -5.54
N ASN A 2 -2.81 22.78 -6.02
CA ASN A 2 -2.52 21.81 -7.09
C ASN A 2 -1.90 20.56 -6.46
N ILE A 3 -2.63 19.45 -6.44
CA ILE A 3 -2.13 18.16 -5.97
C ILE A 3 -1.53 17.44 -7.19
N LYS A 4 -0.22 17.17 -7.14
CA LYS A 4 0.44 16.32 -8.14
C LYS A 4 0.23 14.86 -7.73
N THR A 5 -0.30 14.05 -8.62
CA THR A 5 -0.59 12.63 -8.34
C THR A 5 0.22 11.74 -9.27
N PHE A 6 0.75 10.66 -8.71
CA PHE A 6 1.23 9.51 -9.48
C PHE A 6 0.20 8.39 -9.31
N VAL A 7 -0.36 7.92 -10.42
CA VAL A 7 -1.26 6.76 -10.41
C VAL A 7 -0.45 5.58 -10.91
N ASP A 8 -0.36 4.54 -10.11
CA ASP A 8 0.20 3.29 -10.60
C ASP A 8 -0.77 2.68 -11.62
N THR A 9 -0.38 2.72 -12.90
CA THR A 9 -1.11 2.09 -14.00
C THR A 9 -0.51 0.73 -14.35
N GLN A 10 0.05 0.04 -13.35
CA GLN A 10 1.05 -1.01 -13.50
C GLN A 10 2.33 -0.45 -14.12
N LEU A 11 3.19 0.10 -13.28
CA LEU A 11 4.62 0.32 -13.55
C LEU A 11 5.16 -0.89 -14.34
N LYS A 12 5.18 -0.76 -15.67
CA LYS A 12 5.52 -1.85 -16.59
C LYS A 12 6.93 -2.34 -16.27
N VAL A 13 7.03 -3.51 -15.65
CA VAL A 13 8.09 -4.51 -15.87
C VAL A 13 9.52 -3.95 -15.84
N THR A 14 9.76 -2.91 -15.04
CA THR A 14 11.12 -2.50 -14.68
C THR A 14 11.17 -2.55 -13.17
N GLN A 15 11.66 -3.69 -12.71
CA GLN A 15 12.22 -3.89 -11.38
C GLN A 15 13.07 -2.69 -11.01
N ASP A 16 12.49 -1.75 -10.28
CA ASP A 16 13.30 -0.81 -9.54
C ASP A 16 12.49 -0.42 -8.32
N ILE A 17 12.61 -1.25 -7.29
CA ILE A 17 12.30 -0.84 -5.92
C ILE A 17 12.96 0.53 -5.65
N ASP A 18 14.11 0.83 -6.26
CA ASP A 18 14.74 2.16 -6.21
C ASP A 18 13.91 3.27 -6.86
N LYS A 19 13.17 2.98 -7.94
CA LYS A 19 12.23 3.94 -8.54
C LYS A 19 11.00 4.13 -7.67
N LEU A 20 10.45 3.07 -7.08
CA LEU A 20 9.35 3.17 -6.13
C LEU A 20 9.80 3.97 -4.89
N LEU A 21 10.99 3.70 -4.35
CA LEU A 21 11.62 4.46 -3.28
C LEU A 21 11.83 5.94 -3.65
N SER A 22 12.30 6.21 -4.86
CA SER A 22 12.50 7.58 -5.37
C SER A 22 11.18 8.35 -5.44
N ILE A 23 10.13 7.72 -5.96
CA ILE A 23 8.77 8.29 -5.99
C ILE A 23 8.29 8.55 -4.57
N LEU A 24 8.40 7.58 -3.67
CA LEU A 24 7.92 7.69 -2.30
C LEU A 24 8.65 8.79 -1.52
N ARG A 25 9.97 8.94 -1.69
CA ARG A 25 10.75 10.04 -1.10
C ARG A 25 10.30 11.43 -1.57
N GLY A 26 9.80 11.54 -2.80
CA GLY A 26 9.27 12.79 -3.35
C GLY A 26 7.78 13.01 -3.07
N THR A 27 7.11 12.07 -2.41
CA THR A 27 5.66 12.04 -2.24
C THR A 27 5.29 12.38 -0.81
N ALA A 28 4.30 13.25 -0.61
CA ALA A 28 3.84 13.63 0.73
C ALA A 28 2.96 12.54 1.39
N VAL A 29 2.18 11.81 0.59
CA VAL A 29 1.27 10.76 1.04
C VAL A 29 1.05 9.73 -0.07
N SER A 30 1.04 8.45 0.29
CA SER A 30 0.61 7.36 -0.59
C SER A 30 -0.81 6.93 -0.29
N VAL A 31 -1.58 6.56 -1.31
CA VAL A 31 -2.91 5.97 -1.15
C VAL A 31 -2.88 4.55 -1.68
N VAL A 32 -3.15 3.57 -0.83
CA VAL A 32 -3.18 2.15 -1.19
C VAL A 32 -4.63 1.71 -1.27
N ILE A 33 -5.10 1.29 -2.45
CA ILE A 33 -6.49 0.87 -2.65
C ILE A 33 -6.57 -0.66 -2.67
N PHE A 34 -7.03 -1.23 -1.57
CA PHE A 34 -7.39 -2.65 -1.49
C PHE A 34 -8.74 -2.86 -2.17
N SER A 35 -8.78 -3.73 -3.17
CA SER A 35 -10.00 -4.10 -3.89
C SER A 35 -10.08 -5.62 -4.00
N LYS A 36 -11.23 -6.15 -4.44
CA LYS A 36 -11.46 -7.60 -4.54
C LYS A 36 -10.38 -8.38 -5.29
N ASN A 37 -9.72 -7.74 -6.27
CA ASN A 37 -8.69 -8.37 -7.10
C ASN A 37 -7.26 -7.97 -6.72
N PHE A 38 -7.09 -7.21 -5.64
CA PHE A 38 -5.77 -6.74 -5.19
C PHE A 38 -4.82 -7.92 -4.92
N ALA A 39 -5.30 -8.92 -4.15
CA ALA A 39 -4.53 -10.11 -3.80
C ALA A 39 -4.32 -11.09 -4.97
N ASN A 40 -4.98 -10.87 -6.11
CA ASN A 40 -4.79 -11.71 -7.30
C ASN A 40 -3.54 -11.32 -8.09
N SER A 41 -2.86 -10.25 -7.70
CA SER A 41 -1.66 -9.72 -8.37
C SER A 41 -0.47 -9.80 -7.42
N SER A 42 0.47 -10.72 -7.69
CA SER A 42 1.72 -10.81 -6.92
C SER A 42 2.49 -9.49 -6.88
N TRP A 43 2.38 -8.69 -7.95
CA TRP A 43 2.98 -7.35 -8.02
C TRP A 43 2.34 -6.39 -7.01
N CYS A 44 1.01 -6.38 -6.90
CA CYS A 44 0.32 -5.53 -5.93
C CYS A 44 0.70 -5.87 -4.48
N LEU A 45 0.96 -7.16 -4.20
CA LEU A 45 1.43 -7.60 -2.89
C LEU A 45 2.85 -7.11 -2.58
N GLU A 46 3.76 -7.21 -3.55
CA GLU A 46 5.14 -6.74 -3.43
C GLU A 46 5.20 -5.21 -3.28
N GLU A 47 4.35 -4.47 -4.00
CA GLU A 47 4.19 -3.03 -3.83
C GLU A 47 3.73 -2.66 -2.42
N VAL A 48 2.71 -3.34 -1.88
CA VAL A 48 2.25 -3.07 -0.52
C VAL A 48 3.29 -3.41 0.54
N ALA A 49 4.01 -4.53 0.37
CA ALA A 49 5.11 -4.88 1.27
C ALA A 49 6.19 -3.78 1.28
N THR A 50 6.59 -3.32 0.09
CA THR A 50 7.59 -2.25 -0.06
C THR A 50 7.11 -0.93 0.56
N ILE A 51 5.84 -0.55 0.36
CA ILE A 51 5.26 0.65 0.94
C ILE A 51 5.19 0.54 2.47
N ALA A 52 4.86 -0.64 3.01
CA ALA A 52 4.83 -0.89 4.45
C ALA A 52 6.23 -0.79 5.07
N GLU A 53 7.25 -1.38 4.43
CA GLU A 53 8.64 -1.24 4.86
C GLU A 53 9.10 0.22 4.88
N ILE A 54 8.76 1.00 3.85
CA ILE A 54 9.12 2.41 3.76
C ILE A 54 8.37 3.25 4.80
N THR A 55 7.08 2.95 5.01
CA THR A 55 6.26 3.57 6.06
C THR A 55 6.89 3.34 7.43
N GLN A 56 7.27 2.10 7.73
CA GLN A 56 7.91 1.74 9.00
C GLN A 56 9.30 2.37 9.16
N LYS A 57 10.13 2.31 8.11
CA LYS A 57 11.55 2.71 8.16
C LYS A 57 11.74 4.23 8.10
N PHE A 58 10.88 4.94 7.38
CA PHE A 58 11.06 6.37 7.08
C PHE A 58 9.89 7.25 7.55
N GLY A 59 8.84 6.68 8.15
CA GLY A 59 7.67 7.44 8.61
C GLY A 59 6.85 8.02 7.46
N HIS A 60 6.91 7.40 6.27
CA HIS A 60 6.12 7.83 5.11
C HIS A 60 4.64 7.71 5.41
N LYS A 61 3.83 8.72 5.08
CA LYS A 61 2.39 8.69 5.34
C LYS A 61 1.69 7.85 4.26
N THR A 62 0.99 6.81 4.69
CA THR A 62 0.19 5.97 3.80
C THR A 62 -1.26 5.93 4.27
N LEU A 63 -2.20 6.15 3.35
CA LEU A 63 -3.63 6.03 3.58
C LEU A 63 -4.16 4.75 2.91
N PRO A 64 -4.51 3.71 3.68
CA PRO A 64 -5.18 2.55 3.13
C PRO A 64 -6.67 2.85 2.86
N VAL A 65 -7.17 2.39 1.71
CA VAL A 65 -8.57 2.51 1.28
C VAL A 65 -9.09 1.12 0.92
N PHE A 66 -10.13 0.68 1.61
CA PHE A 66 -10.77 -0.62 1.36
C PHE A 66 -11.98 -0.42 0.44
N PHE A 67 -11.78 -0.64 -0.85
CA PHE A 67 -12.82 -0.47 -1.86
C PHE A 67 -13.61 -1.76 -2.05
N ARG A 68 -14.85 -1.78 -1.51
CA ARG A 68 -15.80 -2.90 -1.63
C ARG A 68 -15.24 -4.24 -1.14
N VAL A 69 -14.33 -4.19 -0.17
CA VAL A 69 -13.77 -5.33 0.55
C VAL A 69 -13.82 -5.03 2.04
N ASP A 70 -14.01 -6.05 2.86
CA ASP A 70 -13.81 -5.92 4.31
C ASP A 70 -12.31 -5.92 4.60
N TRP A 71 -11.87 -5.11 5.56
CA TRP A 71 -10.47 -5.06 5.97
C TRP A 71 -10.01 -6.39 6.57
N THR A 72 -10.92 -7.15 7.20
CA THR A 72 -10.67 -8.51 7.72
C THR A 72 -10.41 -9.51 6.59
N THR A 73 -11.14 -9.40 5.47
CA THR A 73 -10.92 -10.22 4.27
C THR A 73 -9.55 -9.95 3.64
N VAL A 74 -9.02 -8.74 3.76
CA VAL A 74 -7.66 -8.41 3.29
C VAL A 74 -6.60 -8.94 4.26
N ALA A 75 -6.89 -9.04 5.56
CA ALA A 75 -5.98 -9.53 6.59
C ALA A 75 -5.84 -11.07 6.64
N GLY A 76 -6.74 -11.80 5.96
CA GLY A 76 -6.61 -13.23 5.71
C GLY A 76 -7.30 -14.12 6.74
N ASP A 77 -8.55 -14.52 6.43
CA ASP A 77 -9.24 -15.65 7.08
C ASP A 77 -9.56 -16.81 6.09
N ASP A 78 -9.19 -16.70 4.80
CA ASP A 78 -9.44 -17.73 3.78
C ASP A 78 -8.13 -18.32 3.21
N ASP A 79 -7.99 -19.64 3.37
CA ASP A 79 -6.82 -20.51 3.20
C ASP A 79 -6.13 -20.52 1.81
N HIS A 80 -6.55 -19.71 0.83
CA HIS A 80 -6.11 -19.85 -0.58
C HIS A 80 -5.69 -18.55 -1.30
N SER A 81 -5.50 -17.42 -0.61
CA SER A 81 -5.05 -16.18 -1.27
C SER A 81 -3.69 -15.72 -0.74
N PRO A 82 -2.72 -15.37 -1.60
CA PRO A 82 -1.55 -14.61 -1.18
C PRO A 82 -2.05 -13.20 -0.84
N ALA A 83 -2.48 -12.99 0.41
CA ALA A 83 -2.87 -11.69 0.91
C ALA A 83 -1.61 -10.93 1.38
N PRO A 84 -1.61 -9.58 1.40
CA PRO A 84 -0.65 -8.87 2.22
C PRO A 84 -0.86 -9.34 3.66
N ASN A 85 0.21 -9.76 4.34
CA ASN A 85 0.06 -10.29 5.68
C ASN A 85 -0.57 -9.24 6.62
N GLU A 86 -1.22 -9.71 7.68
CA GLU A 86 -1.87 -8.84 8.67
C GLU A 86 -0.91 -7.75 9.20
N GLU A 87 0.39 -8.04 9.29
CA GLU A 87 1.43 -7.10 9.71
C GLU A 87 1.59 -5.91 8.76
N ASN A 88 1.61 -6.13 7.44
CA ASN A 88 1.68 -5.06 6.46
C ASN A 88 0.46 -4.14 6.56
N ILE A 89 -0.73 -4.71 6.69
CA ILE A 89 -1.96 -3.93 6.82
C ILE A 89 -1.96 -3.15 8.14
N ARG A 90 -1.56 -3.78 9.25
CA ARG A 90 -1.40 -3.10 10.55
C ARG A 90 -0.38 -1.96 10.48
N CYS A 91 0.74 -2.15 9.78
CA CYS A 91 1.74 -1.12 9.54
C CYS A 91 1.14 0.09 8.81
N LEU A 92 0.38 -0.16 7.74
CA LEU A 92 -0.26 0.91 6.96
C LEU A 92 -1.41 1.59 7.69
N LEU A 93 -2.13 0.86 8.53
CA LEU A 93 -3.22 1.42 9.33
C LEU A 93 -2.69 2.33 10.46
N GLY A 94 -1.52 2.02 11.02
CA GLY A 94 -0.89 2.78 12.10
C GLY A 94 -1.84 3.03 13.28
N ASN A 95 -1.45 3.90 14.21
CA ASN A 95 -2.44 4.51 15.10
C ASN A 95 -3.27 5.49 14.25
N GLN A 96 -4.57 5.23 14.10
CA GLN A 96 -5.51 6.10 13.37
C GLN A 96 -5.58 7.56 13.92
N ASN A 97 -4.88 7.85 15.01
CA ASN A 97 -4.75 9.17 15.62
C ASN A 97 -3.68 10.07 14.94
N ASP A 98 -2.80 9.53 14.10
CA ASP A 98 -1.74 10.31 13.42
C ASP A 98 -2.19 10.93 12.08
N ILE A 99 -3.42 10.64 11.64
CA ILE A 99 -4.03 11.28 10.47
C ILE A 99 -4.80 12.54 10.93
N SER A 100 -4.07 13.48 11.52
CA SER A 100 -4.57 14.84 11.73
C SER A 100 -4.41 15.61 10.42
N PHE A 101 -5.52 15.99 9.78
CA PHE A 101 -5.53 16.94 8.66
C PHE A 101 -5.23 18.36 9.12
#